data_AF-A0A8D0G4Q8-F1
#
_entry.id   AF-A0A8D0G4Q8-F1
#
_cell.length_a   1.000
_cell.length_b   1.000
_cell.length_c   1.000
_cell.angle_alpha   90.00
_cell.angle_beta   90.00
_cell.angle_gamma   90.00
#
_symmetry.space_group_name_H-M   'P 1'
#
loop_
_entity.id
_entity.type
_entity.pdbx_description
1 polymer ?
#
loop_
_entity_poly.entity_id
_entity_poly.type
_entity_poly.pdbx_seq_one_letter_code
_entity_poly.pdbx_strand_id
1 'polypeptide(L)'
;EDDLKPQDVELKELKETLHDTQPVGVLVDSCKTLDQAKAVLKFIEAISEKTLRSTVALTAARGRGKSAALGLAIAGAVAFG
;
A
#
# COMPACT_ATOMS: atom_id res chain seq x y z
N GLU A 1 27.24 -6.53 1.51
CA GLU A 1 25.98 -5.82 1.74
C GLU A 1 25.26 -5.83 0.40
N ASP A 2 24.16 -6.59 0.33
CA ASP A 2 23.58 -7.13 -0.90
C ASP A 2 23.23 -6.06 -1.95
N ASP A 3 23.53 -6.37 -3.22
CA ASP A 3 23.04 -5.67 -4.42
C ASP A 3 21.50 -5.78 -4.49
N LEU A 4 20.82 -4.98 -3.67
CA LEU A 4 19.38 -4.85 -3.67
C LEU A 4 18.93 -4.19 -4.97
N LYS A 5 17.85 -4.71 -5.57
CA LYS A 5 17.27 -4.07 -6.75
C LYS A 5 16.76 -2.68 -6.35
N PRO A 6 16.78 -1.68 -7.26
CA PRO A 6 16.32 -0.33 -6.95
C PRO A 6 14.91 -0.27 -6.33
N GLN A 7 14.00 -1.16 -6.78
CA GLN A 7 12.63 -1.25 -6.25
C GLN A 7 12.55 -1.76 -4.82
N ASP A 8 13.47 -2.66 -4.42
CA ASP A 8 13.51 -3.21 -3.07
C ASP A 8 14.10 -2.19 -2.09
N VAL A 9 15.06 -1.38 -2.54
CA VAL A 9 15.59 -0.22 -1.80
C VAL A 9 14.48 0.81 -1.58
N GLU A 10 13.79 1.21 -2.64
CA GLU A 10 12.68 2.18 -2.55
C GLU A 10 11.54 1.66 -1.64
N LEU A 11 11.22 0.37 -1.70
CA LEU A 11 10.24 -0.24 -0.79
C LEU A 11 10.70 -0.17 0.66
N LYS A 12 11.98 -0.44 0.93
CA LYS A 12 12.54 -0.38 2.29
C LYS A 12 12.49 1.05 2.83
N GLU A 13 12.95 2.02 2.06
CA GLU A 13 12.88 3.44 2.41
C GLU A 13 11.45 3.89 2.68
N LEU A 14 10.50 3.45 1.85
CA LEU A 14 9.08 3.76 2.03
C LEU A 14 8.53 3.17 3.34
N LYS A 15 8.91 1.95 3.70
CA LYS A 15 8.51 1.32 4.97
C LYS A 15 9.08 2.06 6.17
N GLU A 16 10.36 2.41 6.12
CA GLU A 16 11.04 3.15 7.19
C GLU A 16 10.40 4.54 7.38
N THR A 17 10.13 5.24 6.28
CA THR A 17 9.50 6.57 6.32
C THR A 17 8.11 6.55 6.97
N LEU A 18 7.36 5.47 6.78
CA LEU A 18 5.97 5.35 7.24
C LEU A 18 5.81 4.56 8.54
N HIS A 19 6.91 4.06 9.13
CA HIS A 19 6.89 3.15 10.28
C HIS A 19 6.01 3.67 11.43
N ASP A 20 6.14 4.95 11.77
CA ASP A 20 5.43 5.55 12.90
C ASP A 20 4.02 6.07 12.55
N THR A 21 3.62 5.99 11.28
CA THR A 21 2.33 6.50 10.81
C THR A 21 1.26 5.41 10.86
N GLN A 22 0.64 5.18 12.01
CA GLN A 22 -0.41 4.17 12.14
C GLN A 22 -1.76 4.66 11.58
N PRO A 23 -2.58 3.79 10.95
CA PRO A 23 -2.34 2.36 10.65
C PRO A 23 -1.52 2.10 9.36
N VAL A 24 -1.13 3.15 8.63
CA VAL A 24 -0.46 3.05 7.32
C VAL A 24 0.85 2.26 7.39
N GLY A 25 1.68 2.52 8.40
CA GLY A 25 2.99 1.88 8.58
C GLY A 25 2.90 0.36 8.64
N VAL A 26 1.98 -0.18 9.46
CA VAL A 26 1.77 -1.63 9.58
C VAL A 26 1.24 -2.25 8.28
N LEU A 27 0.37 -1.53 7.56
CA LEU A 27 -0.16 -2.01 6.29
C LEU A 27 0.90 -2.02 5.18
N VAL A 28 1.73 -0.98 5.11
CA VAL A 28 2.82 -0.88 4.12
C VAL A 28 3.95 -1.85 4.45
N ASP A 29 4.25 -2.07 5.73
CA ASP A 29 5.26 -3.06 6.15
C ASP A 29 4.90 -4.48 5.71
N SER A 30 3.61 -4.79 5.66
CA SER A 30 3.10 -6.08 5.16
C SER A 30 3.29 -6.29 3.64
N CYS A 31 3.56 -5.23 2.87
CA CYS A 31 3.74 -5.31 1.43
C CYS A 31 5.07 -6.00 1.06
N LYS A 32 5.03 -6.80 -0.01
CA LYS A 32 6.22 -7.51 -0.53
C LYS A 32 6.81 -6.87 -1.77
N THR A 33 6.07 -6.00 -2.44
CA THR A 33 6.56 -5.24 -3.59
C THR A 33 6.22 -3.77 -3.45
N LEU A 34 7.02 -2.92 -4.09
CA LEU A 34 6.78 -1.48 -4.16
C LEU A 34 5.42 -1.16 -4.79
N ASP A 35 5.02 -1.89 -5.83
CA ASP A 35 3.71 -1.71 -6.49
C ASP A 35 2.55 -1.94 -5.52
N GLN A 36 2.65 -2.93 -4.64
CA GLN A 36 1.62 -3.18 -3.61
C GLN A 36 1.54 -2.02 -2.63
N ALA A 37 2.69 -1.54 -2.13
CA ALA A 37 2.75 -0.43 -1.20
C ALA A 37 2.14 0.84 -1.81
N LYS A 38 2.53 1.18 -3.05
CA LYS A 38 1.97 2.32 -3.79
C LYS A 38 0.46 2.19 -4.00
N ALA A 39 -0.02 0.99 -4.34
CA ALA A 39 -1.46 0.75 -4.49
C ALA A 39 -2.21 0.94 -3.16
N VAL A 40 -1.71 0.38 -2.05
CA VAL A 40 -2.31 0.51 -0.72
C VAL A 40 -2.38 1.98 -0.30
N LEU A 41 -1.30 2.75 -0.48
CA LEU A 41 -1.29 4.19 -0.20
C LEU A 41 -2.35 4.93 -1.01
N LYS A 42 -2.46 4.64 -2.31
CA LYS A 42 -3.48 5.28 -3.16
C LYS A 42 -4.90 4.97 -2.71
N PHE A 43 -5.17 3.74 -2.26
CA PHE A 43 -6.47 3.40 -1.69
C PHE A 43 -6.73 4.12 -0.38
N ILE A 44 -5.76 4.18 0.54
CA ILE A 44 -5.89 4.88 1.82
C ILE A 44 -6.15 6.38 1.62
N GLU A 45 -5.46 7.01 0.67
CA GLU A 45 -5.72 8.40 0.28
C GLU A 45 -7.17 8.58 -0.18
N ALA A 46 -7.64 7.70 -1.08
CA ALA A 46 -9.01 7.77 -1.59
C ALA A 46 -10.07 7.49 -0.51
N ILE A 47 -9.77 6.65 0.46
CA ILE A 47 -10.63 6.39 1.63
C ILE A 47 -10.67 7.62 2.55
N SER A 48 -9.53 8.27 2.76
CA SER A 48 -9.40 9.45 3.63
C SER A 48 -9.97 10.71 3.00
N GLU A 49 -10.16 10.71 1.67
CA GLU A 49 -10.75 11.80 0.94
C GLU A 49 -12.23 11.98 1.33
N LYS A 50 -12.66 13.21 1.63
CA LYS A 50 -14.04 13.52 2.04
C LYS A 50 -15.00 13.62 0.85
N THR A 51 -14.82 12.78 -0.16
CA THR A 51 -15.66 12.73 -1.37
C THR A 51 -16.69 11.61 -1.23
N LEU A 52 -17.98 11.94 -1.35
CA LEU A 52 -19.08 10.96 -1.23
C LEU A 52 -19.08 9.91 -2.36
N ARG A 53 -18.39 10.19 -3.46
CA ARG A 53 -18.28 9.31 -4.63
C ARG A 53 -16.84 9.35 -5.14
N SER A 54 -16.12 8.26 -4.89
CA SER A 54 -14.81 7.99 -5.48
C SER A 54 -14.79 6.53 -5.94
N THR A 55 -14.19 6.26 -7.09
CA THR A 55 -14.04 4.89 -7.62
C THR A 55 -12.60 4.71 -8.06
N VAL A 56 -11.91 3.80 -7.38
CA VAL A 56 -10.53 3.44 -7.67
C VAL A 56 -10.50 2.02 -8.25
N ALA A 57 -9.90 1.85 -9.42
CA ALA A 57 -9.75 0.55 -10.06
C ALA A 57 -8.27 0.12 -10.05
N LEU A 58 -7.97 -1.04 -9.46
CA LEU A 58 -6.64 -1.64 -9.50
C LEU A 58 -6.55 -2.67 -10.63
N THR A 59 -5.77 -2.37 -11.66
CA THR A 59 -5.48 -3.27 -12.78
C THR A 59 -4.08 -3.84 -12.65
N ALA A 60 -3.94 -5.14 -12.87
CA ALA A 60 -2.65 -5.83 -12.85
C ALA A 60 -2.76 -7.17 -13.57
N ALA A 61 -1.63 -7.65 -14.11
CA ALA A 61 -1.52 -9.00 -14.64
C ALA A 61 -1.67 -10.07 -13.52
N ARG A 62 -1.95 -11.31 -13.93
CA ARG A 62 -2.06 -12.45 -12.99
C ARG A 62 -0.76 -12.62 -12.20
N GLY A 63 -0.88 -12.92 -10.90
CA GLY A 63 0.27 -13.21 -10.03
C GLY A 63 1.01 -11.98 -9.48
N ARG A 64 0.56 -10.75 -9.77
CA ARG A 64 1.19 -9.51 -9.27
C ARG A 64 0.72 -9.07 -7.87
N GLY A 65 -0.05 -9.90 -7.16
CA GLY A 65 -0.49 -9.61 -5.80
C GLY A 65 -1.64 -8.61 -5.66
N LYS A 66 -2.48 -8.45 -6.70
CA LYS A 66 -3.68 -7.58 -6.69
C LYS A 66 -4.59 -7.82 -5.47
N SER A 67 -4.89 -9.09 -5.17
CA SER A 67 -5.76 -9.48 -4.06
C SER A 67 -5.16 -9.14 -2.69
N ALA A 68 -3.83 -9.22 -2.56
CA ALA A 68 -3.13 -8.87 -1.33
C ALA A 68 -3.19 -7.36 -1.05
N ALA A 69 -2.91 -6.54 -2.08
CA ALA A 69 -3.01 -5.08 -1.97
C ALA A 69 -4.45 -4.63 -1.65
N LEU A 70 -5.46 -5.22 -2.31
CA LEU A 70 -6.87 -4.94 -2.00
C LEU A 70 -7.25 -5.35 -0.58
N GLY A 71 -6.77 -6.51 -0.10
CA GLY A 71 -7.01 -6.95 1.28
C GLY A 71 -6.45 -5.99 2.32
N LEU A 72 -5.21 -5.52 2.12
CA LEU A 72 -4.57 -4.51 2.98
C LEU A 72 -5.32 -3.16 2.92
N ALA A 73 -5.76 -2.75 1.74
CA ALA A 73 -6.57 -1.54 1.58
C ALA A 73 -7.91 -1.62 2.33
N ILE A 74 -8.58 -2.77 2.30
CA ILE A 74 -9.83 -2.99 3.05
C ILE A 74 -9.55 -2.97 4.57
N ALA A 75 -8.48 -3.60 5.03
CA ALA A 75 -8.07 -3.52 6.44
C ALA A 75 -7.81 -2.07 6.86
N GLY A 76 -7.15 -1.28 5.99
CA GLY A 76 -7.01 0.17 6.16
C GLY A 76 -8.35 0.88 6.24
N ALA A 77 -9.28 0.61 5.33
CA ALA A 77 -10.63 1.20 5.36
C ALA A 77 -11.35 0.93 6.69
N VAL A 78 -11.24 -0.28 7.23
CA VAL A 78 -11.84 -0.63 8.53
C VAL A 78 -11.15 0.10 9.68
N ALA A 79 -9.83 0.33 9.60
CA ALA A 79 -9.08 1.05 10.64
C ALA A 79 -9.27 2.58 10.60
N PHE A 80 -9.49 3.15 9.40
CA PHE A 80 -9.72 4.59 9.19
C PHE A 80 -11.19 5.01 9.32
N GLY A 81 -12.12 4.07 9.10
CA GLY A 81 -13.57 4.29 9.15
C GLY A 81 -14.11 4.54 10.55
#